data_AF-A0A924VPC7-F1
#
_entry.id   AF-A0A924VPC7-F1
#
_cell.length_a   1.000
_cell.length_b   1.000
_cell.length_c   1.000
_cell.angle_alpha   90.00
_cell.angle_beta   90.00
_cell.angle_gamma   90.00
#
_symmetry.space_group_name_H-M   'P 1'
#
loop_
_entity.id
_entity.type
_entity.pdbx_description
1 polymer ?
#
loop_
_entity_poly.entity_id
_entity_poly.type
_entity_poly.pdbx_seq_one_letter_code
_entity_poly.pdbx_strand_id
1 'polypeptide(L)' 'MDQFASITSLLAEQAIELPSWAFGNSGTRFKVFSTPGTPRTPEEKIADA' A
#
# COMPACT_ATOMS: atom_id res chain seq x y z
N MET A 1 19.46 -26.90 -9.04
CA MET A 1 18.10 -26.33 -8.91
C MET A 1 18.17 -25.36 -7.76
N ASP A 2 18.18 -24.07 -8.04
CA ASP A 2 18.01 -23.09 -6.96
C ASP A 2 16.59 -23.25 -6.43
N GLN A 3 16.51 -23.74 -5.20
CA GLN A 3 15.28 -23.97 -4.49
C GLN A 3 14.88 -22.63 -3.86
N PHE A 4 13.61 -22.25 -3.90
CA PHE A 4 13.10 -20.98 -3.35
C PHE A 4 13.64 -20.63 -1.94
N ALA A 5 13.98 -21.64 -1.14
CA ALA A 5 14.62 -21.49 0.16
C ALA A 5 15.93 -20.67 0.15
N SER A 6 16.69 -20.66 -0.95
CA SER A 6 17.96 -19.90 -1.02
C SER A 6 17.78 -18.39 -1.16
N ILE A 7 16.60 -17.93 -1.61
CA ILE A 7 16.34 -16.50 -1.87
C ILE A 7 15.46 -15.83 -0.81
N THR A 8 14.78 -16.60 0.04
CA THR A 8 13.78 -16.04 0.98
C THR A 8 14.37 -15.06 1.98
N SER A 9 15.59 -15.32 2.47
CA SER A 9 16.25 -14.43 3.43
C SER A 9 16.59 -13.08 2.80
N LEU A 10 17.12 -13.09 1.58
CA LEU A 10 17.44 -11.86 0.83
C LEU A 10 16.18 -11.06 0.45
N LEU A 11 15.08 -11.75 0.14
CA LEU A 11 13.81 -11.11 -0.18
C LEU A 11 13.20 -10.42 1.06
N ALA A 12 13.34 -11.01 2.24
CA ALA A 12 12.81 -10.44 3.48
C ALA A 12 13.51 -9.12 3.89
N GLU A 13 14.72 -8.87 3.40
CA GLU A 13 15.46 -7.63 3.64
C GLU A 13 14.98 -6.46 2.77
N GLN A 14 14.16 -6.72 1.74
CA GLN A 14 13.68 -5.67 0.84
C GLN A 14 12.58 -4.84 1.52
N ALA A 15 12.86 -3.56 1.77
CA ALA A 15 11.85 -2.60 2.20
C ALA A 15 11.18 -1.95 0.99
N ILE A 16 9.85 -1.96 0.94
CA ILE A 16 9.06 -1.30 -0.09
C ILE A 16 8.18 -0.26 0.60
N GLU A 17 8.42 1.01 0.30
CA GLU A 17 7.68 2.11 0.88
C GLU A 17 6.23 2.15 0.39
N LEU A 18 5.32 2.45 1.32
CA LEU A 18 3.89 2.53 1.05
C LEU A 18 3.46 3.99 0.84
N PRO A 19 2.97 4.37 -0.35
CA PRO A 19 2.59 5.76 -0.62
C PRO A 19 1.31 6.18 0.12
N SER A 20 1.39 7.28 0.88
CA SER A 20 0.27 7.78 1.70
C SER A 20 -0.98 8.21 0.90
N TRP A 21 -0.87 8.50 -0.40
CA TRP A 21 -2.04 8.83 -1.22
C TRP A 21 -2.87 7.61 -1.62
N ALA A 22 -2.30 6.40 -1.53
CA ALA A 22 -2.98 5.16 -1.92
C ALA A 22 -4.09 4.75 -0.93
N PHE A 23 -4.09 5.31 0.28
CA PHE A 23 -5.13 5.12 1.29
C PHE A 23 -6.38 5.98 1.06
N GLY A 24 -6.37 6.87 0.07
CA GLY A 24 -7.54 7.66 -0.33
C GLY A 24 -8.35 7.01 -1.45
N ASN A 25 -9.53 7.54 -1.74
CA ASN A 25 -10.30 7.12 -2.92
C ASN A 25 -9.55 7.55 -4.18
N SER A 26 -9.08 6.58 -4.95
CA SER A 26 -8.42 6.83 -6.23
C SER A 26 -9.45 7.11 -7.33
N GLY A 27 -9.00 7.72 -8.42
CA GLY A 27 -9.84 7.98 -9.57
C GLY A 27 -9.05 8.49 -10.76
N THR A 28 -9.77 8.83 -11.81
CA THR A 28 -9.20 9.38 -13.04
C THR A 28 -9.70 10.80 -13.27
N ARG A 29 -9.24 11.45 -14.34
CA ARG A 29 -9.79 12.74 -14.80
C ARG A 29 -11.31 12.74 -15.03
N PHE A 30 -11.92 11.56 -15.15
CA PHE A 30 -13.36 11.42 -15.41
C PHE A 30 -14.17 11.32 -14.12
N LYS A 31 -13.67 10.60 -13.11
CA LYS A 31 -14.41 10.35 -11.87
C LYS A 31 -13.53 9.78 -10.77
N VAL A 32 -13.84 10.18 -9.53
CA VAL A 32 -13.48 9.50 -8.28
C VAL A 32 -14.76 8.89 -7.71
N PHE A 33 -14.71 7.61 -7.31
CA PHE A 33 -15.83 6.93 -6.68
C PHE A 33 -15.51 6.72 -5.21
N SER A 34 -16.28 7.35 -4.32
CA SER A 34 -16.02 7.29 -2.88
C SER A 34 -16.60 6.03 -2.23
N THR A 35 -15.83 5.41 -1.34
CA THR A 35 -16.29 4.32 -0.47
C THR A 35 -16.46 4.83 0.97
N PRO A 36 -17.52 4.42 1.71
CA PRO A 36 -17.63 4.72 3.14
C PRO A 36 -16.43 4.17 3.91
N GLY A 37 -15.91 4.96 4.87
CA GLY A 37 -14.79 4.55 5.71
C GLY A 37 -13.39 4.83 5.14
N THR A 38 -13.26 5.41 3.95
CA THR A 38 -11.94 5.82 3.43
C THR A 38 -11.28 6.86 4.35
N PRO A 39 -9.99 6.70 4.71
CA PRO A 39 -9.20 7.69 5.44
C PRO A 39 -9.28 9.11 4.87
N ARG A 40 -9.47 10.09 5.75
CA ARG A 40 -9.58 11.53 5.45
C ARG A 40 -8.48 12.35 6.12
N THR A 41 -7.85 11.82 7.16
CA THR A 41 -6.77 12.45 7.92
C THR A 41 -5.46 11.66 7.80
N PRO A 42 -4.28 12.30 7.98
CA PRO A 42 -3.00 11.57 8.03
C PRO A 42 -2.98 10.46 9.07
N GLU A 43 -3.60 10.68 10.23
CA GLU A 43 -3.65 9.73 11.33
C GLU A 43 -4.47 8.49 10.96
N GLU A 44 -5.61 8.66 10.28
CA GLU A 44 -6.41 7.55 9.75
C GLU A 44 -5.61 6.74 8.70
N LYS A 45 -4.80 7.40 7.87
CA LYS A 45 -3.95 6.71 6.88
C LYS A 45 -2.84 5.89 7.54
N ILE A 46 -2.26 6.41 8.63
CA ILE A 46 -1.25 5.70 9.43
C ILE A 46 -1.89 4.50 10.14
N ALA A 47 -3.14 4.62 10.60
CA ALA A 47 -3.86 3.51 11.23
C ALA A 47 -4.15 2.35 10.26
N ASP A 48 -4.30 2.65 8.96
CA ASP A 48 -4.54 1.66 7.90
C ASP A 48 -3.25 1.09 7.28
N ALA A 49 -2.11 1.74 7.49
CA ALA A 49 -0.79 1.36 6.95
C ALA A 49 -0.15 0.20 7.72
#